data_AF-A0A661NYD3-F1
#
_entry.id   AF-A0A661NYD3-F1
#
_cell.length_a   1.000
_cell.length_b   1.000
_cell.length_c   1.000
_cell.angle_alpha   90.00
_cell.angle_beta   90.00
_cell.angle_gamma   90.00
#
_symmetry.space_group_name_H-M   'P 1'
#
loop_
_entity.id
_entity.type
_entity.pdbx_description
1 polymer ?
#
loop_
_entity_poly.entity_id
_entity_poly.type
_entity_poly.pdbx_seq_one_letter_code
_entity_poly.pdbx_strand_id
1 'polypeptide(L)'
;MVPVASYDCLSLKLLCRCSSCGSAIPVNFPTNNVTCTNCRAENQLPEAAWKTVMTMVPAPDTMAYGTEKGFNHDKGGVRLDCTVKKDYPHCPACGGQLLPTPPGDGCRCRKCDARQPAKPAPRWFTGLRARNWGGGKLDITGIHGDDSPPPPPTKKAVSVSCNSCGAKLESNGTSRSVECSYCGTMNVLPDEVWRALHPPQAAKPWWILCHIRTDHRKIPWTAGAMAINLFTGMLAVLAVFSIFVILPIAIPWLIAIERLELLVYGYLALVALLAVIAGGSNLRRVGVVKPENELVARLGKFERERIEVELLDPADLSRVVDRSHITIRGSLAREHYQKLGGRGGLLRAWRSPKSGRVFVQKTPTGLVLAGTTVTAARA
;
A
#
# COMPACT_ATOMS: atom_id res chain seq x y z
N MET A 1 -8.86 19.62 -1.44
CA MET A 1 -9.61 18.45 -0.94
C MET A 1 -8.81 17.83 0.15
N VAL A 2 -9.39 17.59 1.33
CA VAL A 2 -8.89 16.50 2.19
C VAL A 2 -9.02 15.26 1.33
N PRO A 3 -7.93 14.53 1.07
CA PRO A 3 -8.06 13.35 0.26
C PRO A 3 -8.99 12.38 0.97
N VAL A 4 -10.10 12.08 0.29
CA VAL A 4 -10.98 11.00 0.71
C VAL A 4 -10.10 9.78 0.79
N ALA A 5 -9.96 9.21 1.99
CA ALA A 5 -9.27 7.95 2.20
C ALA A 5 -9.74 6.95 1.14
N SER A 6 -8.84 6.57 0.23
CA SER A 6 -9.16 5.65 -0.85
C SER A 6 -8.95 4.23 -0.35
N TYR A 7 -10.03 3.45 -0.36
CA TYR A 7 -9.97 2.01 -0.12
C TYR A 7 -9.96 1.30 -1.46
N ASP A 8 -9.19 0.22 -1.55
CA ASP A 8 -9.08 -0.60 -2.75
C ASP A 8 -8.98 -2.07 -2.36
N CYS A 9 -9.25 -2.95 -3.34
CA CYS A 9 -9.24 -4.39 -3.15
C CYS A 9 -8.12 -5.02 -3.99
N LEU A 10 -7.44 -6.00 -3.40
CA LEU A 10 -6.57 -6.92 -4.13
C LEU A 10 -7.07 -8.33 -3.92
N SER A 11 -7.24 -9.07 -5.01
CA SER A 11 -7.52 -10.50 -5.01
C SER A 11 -6.21 -11.27 -4.89
N LEU A 12 -6.13 -12.19 -3.94
CA LEU A 12 -5.05 -13.15 -3.79
C LEU A 12 -5.58 -14.56 -4.05
N LYS A 13 -4.85 -15.33 -4.83
CA LYS A 13 -5.03 -16.77 -5.00
C LYS A 13 -3.71 -17.43 -4.65
N LEU A 14 -3.71 -18.25 -3.62
CA LEU A 14 -2.51 -18.85 -3.04
C LEU A 14 -2.60 -20.36 -3.07
N LEU A 15 -1.50 -20.99 -3.48
CA LEU A 15 -1.25 -22.41 -3.39
C LEU A 15 0.02 -22.61 -2.58
N CYS A 16 0.01 -23.52 -1.61
CA CYS A 16 1.24 -24.00 -0.97
C CYS A 16 1.48 -25.47 -1.31
N ARG A 17 2.72 -25.94 -1.25
CA ARG A 17 3.03 -27.37 -1.42
C ARG A 17 3.03 -28.07 -0.07
N CYS A 18 2.46 -29.27 -0.03
CA CYS A 18 2.50 -30.10 1.16
C CYS A 18 3.94 -30.53 1.45
N SER A 19 4.42 -30.32 2.67
CA SER A 19 5.75 -30.77 3.11
C SER A 19 5.89 -32.29 3.15
N SER A 20 4.80 -33.02 3.34
CA SER A 20 4.82 -34.49 3.42
C SER A 20 4.69 -35.18 2.05
N CYS A 21 3.79 -34.71 1.17
CA CYS A 21 3.50 -35.41 -0.10
C CYS A 21 3.68 -34.54 -1.36
N GLY A 22 4.10 -33.28 -1.24
CA GLY A 22 4.34 -32.38 -2.38
C GLY A 22 3.08 -31.88 -3.11
N SER A 23 1.89 -32.36 -2.75
CA SER A 23 0.63 -31.95 -3.38
C SER A 23 0.34 -30.47 -3.15
N ALA A 24 -0.26 -29.80 -4.13
CA ALA A 24 -0.68 -28.40 -3.96
C ALA A 24 -1.90 -28.31 -3.04
N ILE A 25 -1.86 -27.37 -2.10
CA ILE A 25 -2.90 -27.10 -1.11
C ILE A 25 -3.38 -25.66 -1.33
N PRO A 26 -4.67 -25.44 -1.61
CA PRO A 26 -5.21 -24.09 -1.73
C PRO A 26 -5.25 -23.38 -0.38
N VAL A 27 -4.80 -22.12 -0.35
CA VAL A 27 -4.86 -21.25 0.82
C VAL A 27 -5.93 -20.18 0.56
N ASN A 28 -7.17 -20.50 0.93
CA ASN A 28 -8.35 -19.69 0.61
C ASN A 28 -8.65 -18.59 1.63
N PHE A 29 -7.86 -18.47 2.70
CA PHE A 29 -7.96 -17.43 3.73
C PHE A 29 -6.60 -17.32 4.46
N PRO A 30 -6.20 -16.16 5.02
CA PRO A 30 -4.97 -16.06 5.81
C PRO A 30 -5.06 -16.90 7.08
N THR A 31 -4.26 -17.96 7.11
CA THR A 31 -4.17 -18.93 8.20
C THR A 31 -2.71 -19.31 8.43
N ASN A 32 -2.40 -19.74 9.65
CA ASN A 32 -1.07 -20.25 10.00
C ASN A 32 -0.92 -21.74 9.72
N ASN A 33 -2.03 -22.48 9.56
CA ASN A 33 -2.01 -23.91 9.29
C ASN A 33 -2.98 -24.24 8.17
N VAL A 34 -2.59 -25.16 7.29
CA VAL A 34 -3.45 -25.74 6.25
C VAL A 34 -3.31 -27.26 6.22
N THR A 35 -4.44 -27.95 6.16
CA THR A 35 -4.45 -29.42 6.06
C THR A 35 -4.40 -29.83 4.60
N CYS A 36 -3.47 -30.72 4.26
CA CYS A 36 -3.40 -31.27 2.90
C CYS A 36 -4.62 -32.14 2.62
N THR A 37 -5.38 -31.84 1.56
CA THR A 37 -6.53 -32.67 1.17
C THR A 37 -6.12 -34.06 0.69
N ASN A 38 -4.85 -34.26 0.29
CA ASN A 38 -4.35 -35.55 -0.18
C ASN A 38 -3.84 -36.43 0.97
N CYS A 39 -2.81 -36.02 1.70
CA CYS A 39 -2.21 -36.86 2.75
C CYS A 39 -2.70 -36.53 4.17
N ARG A 40 -3.55 -35.52 4.34
CA ARG A 40 -4.06 -35.02 5.64
C ARG A 40 -3.00 -34.48 6.60
N ALA A 41 -1.74 -34.40 6.20
CA ALA A 41 -0.72 -33.73 6.98
C ALA A 41 -1.08 -32.25 7.18
N GLU A 42 -0.86 -31.77 8.40
CA GLU A 42 -0.95 -30.35 8.73
C GLU A 42 0.33 -29.65 8.27
N ASN A 43 0.18 -28.55 7.53
CA ASN A 43 1.27 -27.77 6.97
C ASN A 43 1.25 -26.39 7.62
N GLN A 44 2.37 -26.02 8.24
CA GLN A 44 2.53 -24.70 8.82
C GLN A 44 2.88 -23.68 7.74
N LEU A 45 2.16 -22.56 7.78
CA LEU A 45 2.38 -21.33 7.04
C LEU A 45 2.83 -20.26 8.05
N PRO A 46 4.12 -20.23 8.44
CA PRO A 46 4.60 -19.32 9.45
C PRO A 46 4.44 -17.86 9.01
N GLU A 47 4.38 -16.93 9.97
CA GLU A 47 4.25 -15.48 9.71
C GLU A 47 5.33 -14.96 8.75
N ALA A 48 6.54 -15.53 8.79
CA ALA A 48 7.63 -15.20 7.86
C ALA A 48 7.28 -15.46 6.39
N ALA A 49 6.52 -16.53 6.11
CA ALA A 49 6.04 -16.85 4.76
C ALA A 49 5.02 -15.79 4.30
N TRP A 50 4.07 -15.44 5.17
CA TRP A 50 3.10 -14.36 4.91
C TRP A 50 3.77 -13.00 4.70
N LYS A 51 4.76 -12.66 5.52
CA LYS A 51 5.56 -11.43 5.34
C LYS A 51 6.23 -11.39 3.98
N THR A 52 6.66 -12.53 3.47
CA THR A 52 7.28 -12.63 2.14
C THR A 52 6.25 -12.45 1.03
N VAL A 53 5.10 -13.14 1.12
CA VAL A 53 3.96 -12.93 0.21
C VAL A 53 3.57 -11.46 0.16
N MET A 54 3.35 -10.83 1.31
CA MET A 54 2.94 -9.42 1.39
C MET A 54 4.02 -8.44 0.93
N THR A 55 5.29 -8.85 0.95
CA THR A 55 6.35 -8.04 0.34
C THR A 55 6.30 -8.09 -1.18
N MET A 56 5.87 -9.22 -1.77
CA MET A 56 5.74 -9.40 -3.21
C MET A 56 4.46 -8.79 -3.79
N VAL A 57 3.41 -8.63 -2.96
CA VAL A 57 2.16 -7.97 -3.36
C VAL A 57 2.45 -6.52 -3.79
N PRO A 58 2.20 -6.16 -5.08
CA PRO A 58 2.36 -4.79 -5.55
C PRO A 58 1.35 -3.85 -4.87
N ALA A 59 1.67 -2.57 -4.80
CA ALA A 59 0.75 -1.57 -4.27
C ALA A 59 -0.47 -1.43 -5.22
N PRO A 60 -1.71 -1.35 -4.70
CA PRO A 60 -2.90 -1.36 -5.54
C PRO A 60 -2.96 -0.20 -6.53
N ASP A 61 -2.39 0.96 -6.19
CA ASP A 61 -2.27 2.13 -7.07
C ASP A 61 -1.32 1.91 -8.26
N THR A 62 -0.39 0.96 -8.16
CA THR A 62 0.53 0.58 -9.24
C THR A 62 -0.02 -0.49 -10.18
N MET A 63 -1.18 -1.08 -9.87
CA MET A 63 -1.83 -2.08 -10.71
C MET A 63 -3.00 -1.45 -11.45
N ALA A 64 -3.10 -1.73 -12.76
CA ALA A 64 -4.33 -1.48 -13.50
C ALA A 64 -5.40 -2.50 -13.09
N TYR A 65 -6.67 -2.09 -13.11
CA TYR A 65 -7.78 -2.97 -12.81
C TYR A 65 -7.79 -4.18 -13.76
N GLY A 66 -8.03 -5.38 -13.23
CA GLY A 66 -8.02 -6.63 -14.00
C GLY A 66 -6.62 -7.21 -14.27
N THR A 67 -5.55 -6.46 -14.02
CA THR A 67 -4.18 -6.96 -14.23
C THR A 67 -3.81 -7.99 -13.17
N GLU A 68 -3.20 -9.08 -13.62
CA GLU A 68 -2.74 -10.19 -12.79
C GLU A 68 -1.21 -10.24 -12.75
N LYS A 69 -0.65 -10.57 -11.58
CA LYS A 69 0.77 -10.84 -11.40
C LYS A 69 0.94 -12.12 -10.58
N GLY A 70 1.65 -13.09 -11.14
CA GLY A 70 2.06 -14.31 -10.44
C GLY A 70 3.45 -14.18 -9.84
N PHE A 71 3.67 -14.79 -8.69
CA PHE A 71 5.00 -14.96 -8.11
C PHE A 71 5.09 -16.29 -7.35
N ASN A 72 6.26 -16.89 -7.43
CA ASN A 72 6.58 -18.12 -6.73
C ASN A 72 7.63 -17.81 -5.66
N HIS A 73 7.45 -18.39 -4.49
CA HIS A 73 8.37 -18.26 -3.36
C HIS A 73 8.76 -19.65 -2.86
N ASP A 74 10.05 -19.90 -2.74
CA ASP A 74 10.59 -21.15 -2.19
C ASP A 74 11.73 -20.79 -1.22
N LYS A 75 11.39 -20.51 0.04
CA LYS A 75 12.37 -20.35 1.13
C LYS A 75 11.82 -20.93 2.43
N GLY A 76 12.72 -21.46 3.24
CA GLY A 76 12.38 -22.02 4.56
C GLY A 76 11.51 -23.28 4.48
N GLY A 77 11.62 -24.06 3.39
CA GLY A 77 10.86 -25.29 3.19
C GLY A 77 9.38 -25.08 2.84
N VAL A 78 8.94 -23.83 2.66
CA VAL A 78 7.57 -23.49 2.24
C VAL A 78 7.60 -22.97 0.81
N ARG A 79 7.04 -23.76 -0.10
CA ARG A 79 6.83 -23.36 -1.49
C ARG A 79 5.43 -22.80 -1.68
N LEU A 80 5.34 -21.52 -2.08
CA LEU A 80 4.11 -20.78 -2.32
C LEU A 80 4.05 -20.32 -3.77
N ASP A 81 2.96 -20.63 -4.45
CA ASP A 81 2.60 -20.05 -5.74
C ASP A 81 1.45 -19.06 -5.48
N CYS A 82 1.68 -17.77 -5.72
CA CYS A 82 0.72 -16.71 -5.46
C CYS A 82 0.39 -15.93 -6.72
N THR A 83 -0.89 -15.74 -6.94
CA THR A 83 -1.43 -14.86 -7.96
C THR A 83 -2.11 -13.68 -7.27
N VAL A 84 -1.71 -12.47 -7.63
CA VAL A 84 -2.35 -11.23 -7.19
C VAL A 84 -3.00 -10.55 -8.38
N LYS A 85 -4.25 -10.13 -8.20
CA LYS A 85 -5.01 -9.39 -9.21
C LYS A 85 -5.66 -8.17 -8.58
N LYS A 86 -5.59 -7.02 -9.23
CA LYS A 86 -6.41 -5.87 -8.82
C LYS A 86 -7.85 -6.11 -9.27
N ASP A 87 -8.69 -6.53 -8.34
CA ASP A 87 -10.08 -6.90 -8.61
C ASP A 87 -10.96 -6.68 -7.37
N TYR A 88 -12.27 -6.59 -7.61
CA TYR A 88 -13.29 -6.45 -6.57
C TYR A 88 -14.03 -7.77 -6.37
N PRO A 89 -14.51 -8.08 -5.16
CA PRO A 89 -15.33 -9.25 -4.95
C PRO A 89 -16.67 -9.14 -5.68
N HIS A 90 -17.26 -10.28 -6.00
CA HIS A 90 -18.56 -10.36 -6.64
C HIS A 90 -19.68 -10.53 -5.61
N CYS A 91 -20.78 -9.82 -5.80
CA CYS A 91 -21.94 -9.88 -4.93
C CYS A 91 -22.60 -11.26 -5.03
N PRO A 92 -22.79 -12.00 -3.92
CA PRO A 92 -23.42 -13.31 -3.95
C PRO A 92 -24.89 -13.25 -4.40
N ALA A 93 -25.56 -12.11 -4.22
CA ALA A 93 -26.98 -11.96 -4.58
C ALA A 93 -27.21 -11.68 -6.08
N CYS A 94 -26.32 -10.94 -6.76
CA CYS A 94 -26.56 -10.48 -8.14
C CYS A 94 -25.36 -10.59 -9.10
N GLY A 95 -24.22 -11.08 -8.64
CA GLY A 95 -22.95 -11.17 -9.38
C GLY A 95 -22.22 -9.84 -9.63
N GLY A 96 -22.86 -8.70 -9.32
CA GLY A 96 -22.28 -7.37 -9.51
C GLY A 96 -21.07 -7.09 -8.61
N GLN A 97 -20.20 -6.17 -9.02
CA GLN A 97 -19.01 -5.82 -8.23
C GLN A 97 -19.36 -5.18 -6.88
N LEU A 98 -18.64 -5.60 -5.84
CA LEU A 98 -18.69 -5.07 -4.49
C LEU A 98 -17.56 -4.04 -4.31
N LEU A 99 -17.92 -2.78 -4.11
CA LEU A 99 -16.97 -1.70 -3.89
C LEU A 99 -16.72 -1.49 -2.40
N PRO A 100 -15.47 -1.23 -1.97
CA PRO A 100 -15.15 -0.84 -0.61
C PRO A 100 -16.04 0.27 -0.05
N THR A 101 -16.54 0.12 1.18
CA THR A 101 -17.18 1.21 1.93
C THR A 101 -16.20 1.80 2.94
N PRO A 102 -15.98 3.12 2.99
CA PRO A 102 -15.30 3.75 4.13
C PRO A 102 -16.09 3.50 5.41
N PRO A 103 -15.46 3.14 6.55
CA PRO A 103 -14.02 3.19 6.86
C PRO A 103 -13.24 1.88 6.59
N GLY A 104 -13.70 1.03 5.67
CA GLY A 104 -13.09 -0.27 5.37
C GLY A 104 -13.72 -1.42 6.17
N ASP A 105 -14.98 -1.26 6.57
CA ASP A 105 -15.76 -2.23 7.33
C ASP A 105 -16.43 -3.29 6.43
N GLY A 106 -16.42 -3.08 5.12
CA GLY A 106 -16.99 -4.01 4.16
C GLY A 106 -17.00 -3.47 2.74
N CYS A 107 -17.86 -4.07 1.95
CA CYS A 107 -18.12 -3.69 0.58
C CYS A 107 -19.62 -3.55 0.32
N ARG A 108 -19.99 -2.69 -0.62
CA ARG A 108 -21.37 -2.46 -1.07
C ARG A 108 -21.49 -2.75 -2.56
N CYS A 109 -22.52 -3.50 -2.93
CA CYS A 109 -22.75 -3.85 -4.33
C CYS A 109 -23.26 -2.64 -5.10
N ARG A 110 -22.62 -2.28 -6.21
CA ARG A 110 -23.06 -1.16 -7.05
C ARG A 110 -24.41 -1.40 -7.75
N LYS A 111 -24.79 -2.68 -7.95
CA LYS A 111 -25.98 -3.07 -8.72
C LYS A 111 -27.24 -3.23 -7.86
N CYS A 112 -27.14 -3.99 -6.76
CA CYS A 112 -28.29 -4.32 -5.91
C CYS A 112 -28.22 -3.72 -4.50
N ASP A 113 -27.19 -2.92 -4.23
CA ASP A 113 -26.97 -2.26 -2.94
C ASP A 113 -26.67 -3.17 -1.73
N ALA A 114 -26.65 -4.48 -1.93
CA ALA A 114 -26.32 -5.45 -0.88
C ALA A 114 -24.97 -5.12 -0.24
N ARG A 115 -24.96 -5.12 1.11
CA ARG A 115 -23.76 -4.92 1.91
C ARG A 115 -23.15 -6.28 2.25
N GLN A 116 -21.84 -6.35 2.18
CA GLN A 116 -21.06 -7.52 2.51
C GLN A 116 -19.98 -7.10 3.52
N PRO A 117 -20.09 -7.50 4.79
CA PRO A 117 -19.10 -7.13 5.79
C PRO A 117 -17.74 -7.75 5.42
N ALA A 118 -16.66 -7.02 5.69
CA ALA A 118 -15.32 -7.58 5.64
C ALA A 118 -15.02 -8.22 7.00
N LYS A 119 -14.39 -9.38 7.00
CA LYS A 119 -13.84 -9.96 8.22
C LYS A 119 -12.63 -9.15 8.66
N PRO A 120 -12.45 -8.90 9.97
CA PRO A 120 -11.25 -8.27 10.45
C PRO A 120 -10.04 -9.13 10.09
N ALA A 121 -8.97 -8.50 9.63
CA ALA A 121 -7.72 -9.19 9.40
C ALA A 121 -7.16 -9.77 10.72
N PRO A 122 -6.62 -11.00 10.72
CA PRO A 122 -5.94 -11.54 11.90
C PRO A 122 -4.87 -10.57 12.41
N ARG A 123 -4.71 -10.46 13.73
CA ARG A 123 -3.76 -9.48 14.33
C ARG A 123 -2.34 -9.63 13.77
N TRP A 124 -1.86 -10.86 13.61
CA TRP A 124 -0.55 -11.17 13.02
C TRP A 124 -0.44 -10.73 11.54
N PHE A 125 -1.57 -10.63 10.84
CA PHE A 125 -1.63 -10.22 9.42
C PHE A 125 -1.59 -8.69 9.28
N THR A 126 -2.25 -7.95 10.19
CA THR A 126 -2.29 -6.47 10.16
C THR A 126 -0.94 -5.79 10.37
N GLY A 127 0.04 -6.47 10.96
CA GLY A 127 1.39 -5.96 11.20
C GLY A 127 2.35 -6.08 10.00
N LEU A 128 1.93 -6.77 8.94
CA LEU A 128 2.80 -7.09 7.80
C LEU A 128 3.06 -5.83 6.95
N ARG A 129 4.30 -5.33 7.03
CA ARG A 129 4.75 -4.20 6.18
C ARG A 129 5.11 -4.70 4.79
N ALA A 130 4.32 -4.35 3.79
CA ALA A 130 4.69 -4.53 2.39
C ALA A 130 5.87 -3.60 2.04
N ARG A 131 7.08 -4.16 1.94
CA ARG A 131 8.32 -3.37 1.74
C ARG A 131 8.33 -2.61 0.41
N ASN A 132 7.63 -3.13 -0.61
CA ASN A 132 7.58 -2.57 -1.95
C ASN A 132 6.68 -1.33 -2.08
N TRP A 133 6.00 -0.92 -1.02
CA TRP A 133 5.02 0.18 -1.07
C TRP A 133 5.68 1.54 -0.79
N GLY A 134 6.91 1.70 -1.30
CA GLY A 134 7.79 2.87 -1.13
C GLY A 134 7.76 3.51 0.26
N GLY A 135 7.83 2.69 1.32
CA GLY A 135 7.86 3.14 2.72
C GLY A 135 6.50 3.42 3.36
N GLY A 136 5.39 3.32 2.62
CA GLY A 136 4.04 3.39 3.17
C GLY A 136 3.66 2.09 3.90
N LYS A 137 2.88 2.21 4.99
CA LYS A 137 2.23 1.05 5.61
C LYS A 137 0.99 0.69 4.78
N LEU A 138 0.91 -0.55 4.32
CA LEU A 138 -0.37 -1.13 3.92
C LEU A 138 -1.20 -1.31 5.19
N ASP A 139 -2.24 -0.51 5.36
CA ASP A 139 -3.22 -0.72 6.41
C ASP A 139 -4.31 -1.67 5.86
N ILE A 140 -4.19 -2.96 6.18
CA ILE A 140 -5.21 -3.97 5.85
C ILE A 140 -6.35 -3.81 6.84
N THR A 141 -7.52 -3.42 6.33
CA THR A 141 -8.70 -3.12 7.15
C THR A 141 -9.64 -4.30 7.28
N GLY A 142 -9.65 -5.18 6.27
CA GLY A 142 -10.45 -6.38 6.29
C GLY A 142 -10.08 -7.38 5.20
N ILE A 143 -10.73 -8.53 5.27
CA ILE A 143 -10.63 -9.63 4.31
C ILE A 143 -12.04 -9.98 3.87
N HIS A 144 -12.21 -10.20 2.59
CA HIS A 144 -13.45 -10.72 2.04
C HIS A 144 -13.14 -12.04 1.33
N GLY A 145 -13.89 -13.09 1.64
CA GLY A 145 -13.69 -14.42 1.06
C GLY A 145 -14.96 -15.22 1.18
N ASP A 146 -15.08 -16.25 0.35
CA ASP A 146 -16.14 -17.24 0.50
C ASP A 146 -15.80 -18.12 1.72
N ASP A 147 -16.31 -17.69 2.87
CA ASP A 147 -16.17 -18.40 4.14
C ASP A 147 -17.15 -19.56 4.28
N SER A 148 -17.93 -19.83 3.23
CA SER A 148 -18.77 -21.01 3.23
C SER A 148 -17.85 -22.19 3.53
N PRO A 149 -18.08 -22.92 4.64
CA PRO A 149 -17.31 -24.12 4.90
C PRO A 149 -17.37 -24.97 3.63
N PRO A 150 -16.24 -25.56 3.20
CA PRO A 150 -16.24 -26.36 1.99
C PRO A 150 -17.44 -27.32 2.09
N PRO A 151 -18.29 -27.37 1.05
CA PRO A 151 -19.52 -28.14 1.12
C PRO A 151 -19.15 -29.53 1.64
N PRO A 152 -19.91 -30.07 2.62
CA PRO A 152 -19.57 -31.36 3.18
C PRO A 152 -19.37 -32.32 2.01
N PRO A 153 -18.27 -33.08 1.98
CA PRO A 153 -17.97 -33.94 0.85
C PRO A 153 -19.22 -34.75 0.58
N THR A 154 -19.78 -34.61 -0.62
CA THR A 154 -20.96 -35.40 -1.02
C THR A 154 -20.49 -36.83 -1.00
N LYS A 155 -20.79 -37.54 0.09
CA LYS A 155 -20.34 -38.89 0.39
C LYS A 155 -21.00 -39.86 -0.58
N LYS A 156 -20.67 -39.78 -1.87
CA LYS A 156 -20.94 -40.86 -2.80
C LYS A 156 -20.04 -42.00 -2.33
N ALA A 157 -20.64 -42.99 -1.68
CA ALA A 157 -19.92 -44.18 -1.24
C ALA A 157 -19.27 -44.82 -2.47
N VAL A 158 -17.94 -44.75 -2.55
CA VAL A 158 -17.18 -45.41 -3.59
C VAL A 158 -16.97 -46.85 -3.12
N SER A 159 -17.56 -47.81 -3.83
CA SER A 159 -17.39 -49.22 -3.51
C SER A 159 -16.09 -49.77 -4.10
N VAL A 160 -15.22 -50.29 -3.25
CA VAL A 160 -14.00 -51.01 -3.64
C VAL A 160 -14.10 -52.43 -3.12
N SER A 161 -13.63 -53.42 -3.88
CA SER A 161 -13.58 -54.80 -3.41
C SER A 161 -12.32 -55.05 -2.58
N CYS A 162 -12.42 -55.88 -1.54
CA CYS A 162 -11.30 -56.35 -0.73
C CYS A 162 -10.36 -57.20 -1.57
N ASN A 163 -9.05 -56.93 -1.49
CA ASN A 163 -8.03 -57.65 -2.26
C ASN A 163 -7.86 -59.10 -1.80
N SER A 164 -8.34 -59.47 -0.61
CA SER A 164 -8.20 -60.82 -0.05
C SER A 164 -9.44 -61.69 -0.25
N CYS A 165 -10.64 -61.17 0.05
CA CYS A 165 -11.88 -61.97 0.03
C CYS A 165 -12.90 -61.51 -1.02
N GLY A 166 -12.63 -60.42 -1.75
CA GLY A 166 -13.56 -59.86 -2.74
C GLY A 166 -14.75 -59.09 -2.16
N ALA A 167 -14.96 -59.09 -0.85
CA ALA A 167 -16.07 -58.40 -0.21
C ALA A 167 -16.03 -56.88 -0.42
N LYS A 168 -17.20 -56.24 -0.47
CA LYS A 168 -17.31 -54.78 -0.66
C LYS A 168 -16.79 -54.04 0.58
N LEU A 169 -15.87 -53.10 0.37
CA LEU A 169 -15.35 -52.20 1.39
C LEU A 169 -16.15 -50.90 1.41
N GLU A 170 -16.60 -50.50 2.60
CA GLU A 170 -17.21 -49.20 2.84
C GLU A 170 -16.16 -48.26 3.45
N SER A 171 -15.68 -47.30 2.66
CA SER A 171 -14.77 -46.26 3.16
C SER A 171 -15.53 -44.99 3.50
N ASN A 172 -15.31 -44.46 4.70
CA ASN A 172 -15.75 -43.13 5.10
C ASN A 172 -14.75 -42.01 4.72
N GLY A 173 -13.66 -42.37 4.04
CA GLY A 173 -12.57 -41.46 3.67
C GLY A 173 -11.65 -41.04 4.81
N THR A 174 -11.85 -41.48 6.05
CA THR A 174 -11.05 -41.01 7.21
C THR A 174 -9.59 -41.45 7.12
N SER A 175 -9.35 -42.65 6.59
CA SER A 175 -8.01 -43.22 6.40
C SER A 175 -7.91 -43.81 5.00
N ARG A 176 -6.70 -43.79 4.45
CA ARG A 176 -6.40 -44.43 3.18
C ARG A 176 -6.36 -45.96 3.31
N SER A 177 -6.17 -46.47 4.52
CA SER A 177 -6.27 -47.89 4.85
C SER A 177 -7.62 -48.19 5.48
N VAL A 178 -8.35 -49.16 4.95
CA VAL A 178 -9.67 -49.58 5.43
C VAL A 178 -9.62 -51.06 5.78
N GLU A 179 -10.06 -51.41 6.99
CA GLU A 179 -10.18 -52.79 7.42
C GLU A 179 -11.40 -53.44 6.77
N CYS A 180 -11.25 -54.64 6.21
CA CYS A 180 -12.37 -55.39 5.65
C CYS A 180 -13.22 -55.97 6.79
N SER A 181 -14.50 -55.58 6.86
CA SER A 181 -15.44 -56.09 7.87
C SER A 181 -15.70 -57.60 7.80
N TYR A 182 -15.41 -58.24 6.66
CA TYR A 182 -15.63 -59.68 6.47
C TYR A 182 -14.43 -60.54 6.88
N CYS A 183 -13.21 -60.16 6.50
CA CYS A 183 -12.00 -60.98 6.73
C CYS A 183 -10.93 -60.31 7.60
N GLY A 184 -11.15 -59.08 8.07
CA GLY A 184 -10.20 -58.32 8.91
C GLY A 184 -8.96 -57.78 8.18
N THR A 185 -8.82 -58.01 6.87
CA THR A 185 -7.62 -57.56 6.15
C THR A 185 -7.62 -56.04 5.97
N MET A 186 -6.49 -55.39 6.29
CA MET A 186 -6.24 -53.98 5.99
C MET A 186 -5.99 -53.79 4.50
N ASN A 187 -6.86 -53.04 3.82
CA ASN A 187 -6.76 -52.71 2.40
C ASN A 187 -6.36 -51.25 2.21
N VAL A 188 -5.39 -50.98 1.35
CA VAL A 188 -5.02 -49.60 0.95
C VAL A 188 -5.87 -49.18 -0.24
N LEU A 189 -6.59 -48.07 -0.12
CA LEU A 189 -7.42 -47.54 -1.19
C LEU A 189 -6.54 -47.04 -2.36
N PRO A 190 -6.88 -47.40 -3.62
CA PRO A 190 -6.24 -46.83 -4.80
C PRO A 190 -6.36 -45.30 -4.85
N ASP A 191 -5.40 -44.63 -5.49
CA ASP A 191 -5.38 -43.15 -5.59
C ASP A 191 -6.63 -42.54 -6.22
N GLU A 192 -7.25 -43.24 -7.17
CA GLU A 192 -8.47 -42.79 -7.85
C GLU A 192 -9.65 -42.75 -6.88
N VAL A 193 -9.83 -43.81 -6.09
CA VAL A 193 -10.85 -43.89 -5.04
C VAL A 193 -10.59 -42.85 -3.96
N TRP A 194 -9.32 -42.70 -3.54
CA TRP A 194 -8.94 -41.73 -2.53
C TRP A 194 -9.23 -40.28 -2.99
N ARG A 195 -8.91 -39.94 -4.24
CA ARG A 195 -9.22 -38.65 -4.86
C ARG A 195 -10.72 -38.43 -5.05
N ALA A 196 -11.50 -39.48 -5.31
CA ALA A 196 -12.95 -39.38 -5.37
C ALA A 196 -13.58 -39.07 -4.00
N LEU A 197 -13.01 -39.62 -2.91
CA LEU A 197 -13.42 -39.32 -1.54
C LEU A 197 -12.91 -37.95 -1.04
N HIS A 198 -11.80 -37.46 -1.59
CA HIS A 198 -11.17 -36.18 -1.26
C HIS A 198 -10.94 -35.35 -2.52
N PRO A 199 -12.02 -34.80 -3.11
CA PRO A 199 -11.89 -34.00 -4.32
C PRO A 199 -10.92 -32.85 -4.06
N PRO A 200 -9.94 -32.63 -4.96
CA PRO A 200 -8.97 -31.56 -4.78
C PRO A 200 -9.71 -30.24 -4.69
N GLN A 201 -9.47 -29.50 -3.60
CA GLN A 201 -10.05 -28.18 -3.45
C GLN A 201 -9.42 -27.25 -4.47
N ALA A 202 -10.25 -26.55 -5.24
CA ALA A 202 -9.77 -25.49 -6.12
C ALA A 202 -9.33 -24.29 -5.27
N ALA A 203 -8.18 -23.70 -5.62
CA ALA A 203 -7.80 -22.40 -5.06
C ALA A 203 -8.80 -21.34 -5.53
N LYS A 204 -9.49 -20.75 -4.57
CA LYS A 204 -10.42 -19.64 -4.78
C LYS A 204 -9.69 -18.33 -4.48
N PRO A 205 -9.95 -17.26 -5.26
CA PRO A 205 -9.49 -15.94 -4.89
C PRO A 205 -10.18 -15.49 -3.59
N TRP A 206 -9.43 -14.79 -2.75
CA TRP A 206 -9.94 -14.02 -1.62
C TRP A 206 -9.35 -12.62 -1.67
N TRP A 207 -10.05 -11.64 -1.12
CA TRP A 207 -9.73 -10.23 -1.29
C TRP A 207 -9.23 -9.63 0.01
N ILE A 208 -8.18 -8.82 -0.07
CA ILE A 208 -7.75 -7.93 1.00
C ILE A 208 -8.27 -6.52 0.76
N LEU A 209 -8.86 -5.93 1.78
CA LEU A 209 -9.33 -4.55 1.78
C LEU A 209 -8.23 -3.63 2.32
N CYS A 210 -7.67 -2.83 1.43
CA CYS A 210 -6.49 -2.03 1.69
C CYS A 210 -6.89 -0.57 1.82
N HIS A 211 -6.49 0.07 2.92
CA HIS A 211 -6.54 1.53 3.01
C HIS A 211 -5.30 2.10 2.29
N ILE A 212 -5.53 2.70 1.12
CA ILE A 212 -4.49 3.39 0.37
C ILE A 212 -4.38 4.80 0.95
N ARG A 213 -3.36 5.00 1.78
CA ARG A 213 -2.86 6.36 2.03
C ARG A 213 -2.19 6.82 0.75
N THR A 214 -2.95 7.52 -0.09
CA THR A 214 -2.39 8.24 -1.22
C THR A 214 -1.43 9.27 -0.64
N ASP A 215 -0.15 8.92 -0.59
CA ASP A 215 0.88 9.90 -0.28
C ASP A 215 1.03 10.80 -1.50
N HIS A 216 0.20 11.86 -1.57
CA HIS A 216 0.26 12.86 -2.64
C HIS A 216 1.64 13.52 -2.77
N ARG A 217 2.55 13.30 -1.81
CA ARG A 217 3.95 13.75 -1.90
C ARG A 217 4.73 12.98 -2.96
N LYS A 218 4.31 11.75 -3.28
CA LYS A 218 4.77 11.07 -4.49
C LYS A 218 3.91 11.57 -5.65
N ILE A 219 4.23 12.77 -6.10
CA ILE A 219 3.92 13.13 -7.49
C ILE A 219 4.53 12.00 -8.31
N PRO A 220 3.72 11.26 -9.10
CA PRO A 220 4.28 10.21 -9.94
C PRO A 220 5.40 10.83 -10.77
N TRP A 221 6.50 10.12 -10.91
CA TRP A 221 7.72 10.54 -11.61
C TRP A 221 7.50 10.84 -13.12
N THR A 222 6.26 11.10 -13.54
CA THR A 222 5.73 10.80 -14.88
C THR A 222 5.65 11.99 -15.83
N ALA A 223 6.24 13.13 -15.49
CA ALA A 223 6.51 14.15 -16.51
C ALA A 223 7.66 15.07 -16.12
N GLY A 224 7.61 15.61 -14.90
CA GLY A 224 8.62 16.55 -14.42
C GLY A 224 10.01 15.91 -14.26
N ALA A 225 10.08 14.73 -13.64
CA ALA A 225 11.35 14.04 -13.46
C ALA A 225 11.90 13.45 -14.77
N MET A 226 11.02 13.00 -15.67
CA MET A 226 11.42 12.56 -17.00
C MET A 226 11.96 13.74 -17.83
N ALA A 227 11.29 14.90 -17.80
CA ALA A 227 11.76 16.14 -18.43
C ALA A 227 13.08 16.63 -17.82
N ILE A 228 13.24 16.56 -16.50
CA ILE A 228 14.51 16.90 -15.84
C ILE A 228 15.61 15.96 -16.28
N ASN A 229 15.38 14.64 -16.28
CA ASN A 229 16.38 13.65 -16.70
C ASN A 229 16.75 13.81 -18.18
N LEU A 230 15.76 14.03 -19.05
CA LEU A 230 15.98 14.36 -20.48
C LEU A 230 16.78 15.65 -20.64
N PHE A 231 16.46 16.69 -19.87
CA PHE A 231 17.16 17.97 -19.93
C PHE A 231 18.61 17.84 -19.46
N THR A 232 18.86 17.14 -18.35
CA THR A 232 20.23 16.84 -17.90
C THR A 232 21.00 15.97 -18.88
N GLY A 233 20.35 14.97 -19.50
CA GLY A 233 20.96 14.15 -20.54
C GLY A 233 21.33 14.97 -21.78
N MET A 234 20.44 15.86 -22.22
CA MET A 234 20.68 16.75 -23.35
C MET A 234 21.82 17.73 -23.07
N LEU A 235 21.87 18.33 -21.86
CA LEU A 235 22.99 19.19 -21.46
C LEU A 235 24.32 18.45 -21.43
N ALA A 236 24.34 17.19 -20.96
CA ALA A 236 25.55 16.38 -20.98
C ALA A 236 26.03 16.09 -22.42
N VAL A 237 25.11 15.76 -23.33
CA VAL A 237 25.45 15.55 -24.75
C VAL A 237 25.96 16.84 -25.40
N LEU A 238 25.33 17.98 -25.14
CA LEU A 238 25.77 19.28 -25.65
C LEU A 238 27.16 19.67 -25.11
N ALA A 239 27.44 19.37 -23.84
CA ALA A 239 28.75 19.61 -23.25
C ALA A 239 29.84 18.75 -23.92
N VAL A 240 29.58 17.46 -24.13
CA VAL A 240 30.49 16.55 -24.86
C VAL A 240 30.69 17.04 -26.30
N PHE A 241 29.61 17.36 -27.02
CA PHE A 241 29.69 17.87 -28.38
C PHE A 241 30.50 19.17 -28.48
N SER A 242 30.29 20.10 -27.54
CA SER A 242 31.06 21.35 -27.51
C SER A 242 32.55 21.12 -27.27
N ILE A 243 32.91 20.17 -26.42
CA ILE A 243 34.32 19.86 -26.11
C ILE A 243 35.01 19.18 -27.29
N PHE A 244 34.36 18.19 -27.91
CA PHE A 244 35.01 17.35 -28.91
C PHE A 244 34.85 17.83 -30.35
N VAL A 245 33.88 18.70 -30.65
CA VAL A 245 33.61 19.16 -32.02
C VAL A 245 33.82 20.66 -32.15
N ILE A 246 33.21 21.46 -31.28
CA ILE A 246 33.27 22.93 -31.41
C ILE A 246 34.65 23.46 -31.00
N LEU A 247 35.20 22.99 -29.89
CA LEU A 247 36.50 23.45 -29.37
C LEU A 247 37.64 23.26 -30.39
N PRO A 248 37.83 22.07 -31.01
CA PRO A 248 38.93 21.87 -31.97
C PRO A 248 38.82 22.73 -33.23
N ILE A 249 37.59 23.04 -33.66
CA ILE A 249 37.34 23.91 -34.83
C ILE A 249 37.62 25.38 -34.48
N ALA A 250 37.28 25.81 -33.25
CA ALA A 250 37.44 27.18 -32.81
C ALA A 250 38.88 27.52 -32.36
N ILE A 251 39.64 26.55 -31.85
CA ILE A 251 41.00 26.76 -31.33
C ILE A 251 41.94 27.45 -32.36
N PRO A 252 42.02 27.03 -33.64
CA PRO A 252 42.88 27.69 -34.63
C PRO A 252 42.52 29.17 -34.84
N TRP A 253 41.22 29.48 -34.88
CA TRP A 253 40.73 30.86 -35.00
C TRP A 253 41.04 31.70 -33.76
N LEU A 254 40.97 31.09 -32.57
CA LEU A 254 41.24 31.78 -31.31
C LEU A 254 42.73 32.01 -31.06
N ILE A 255 43.59 31.09 -31.51
CA ILE A 255 45.05 31.26 -31.48
C ILE A 255 45.45 32.50 -32.32
N ALA A 256 44.77 32.74 -33.44
CA ALA A 256 45.04 33.90 -34.28
C ALA A 256 44.67 35.26 -33.65
N ILE A 257 43.89 35.28 -32.55
CA ILE A 257 43.36 36.51 -31.94
C ILE A 257 44.18 36.96 -30.69
N GLU A 258 45.25 36.26 -30.31
CA GLU A 258 46.08 36.54 -29.11
C GLU A 258 45.30 36.64 -27.77
N ARG A 259 44.02 36.23 -27.74
CA ARG A 259 43.13 36.35 -26.57
C ARG A 259 42.60 35.00 -26.07
N LEU A 260 43.31 33.92 -26.40
CA LEU A 260 42.90 32.54 -26.13
C LEU A 260 42.65 32.27 -24.64
N GLU A 261 43.45 32.85 -23.74
CA GLU A 261 43.37 32.58 -22.30
C GLU A 261 42.03 33.00 -21.70
N LEU A 262 41.56 34.22 -21.99
CA LEU A 262 40.30 34.76 -21.45
C LEU A 262 39.07 33.95 -21.89
N LEU A 263 39.09 33.42 -23.12
CA LEU A 263 37.99 32.62 -23.66
C LEU A 263 37.96 31.21 -23.08
N VAL A 264 39.13 30.58 -22.89
CA VAL A 264 39.21 29.26 -22.24
C VAL A 264 38.75 29.34 -20.78
N TYR A 265 39.21 30.34 -20.02
CA TYR A 265 38.76 30.54 -18.63
C TYR A 265 37.26 30.88 -18.54
N GLY A 266 36.75 31.71 -19.46
CA GLY A 266 35.32 32.03 -19.53
C GLY A 266 34.45 30.79 -19.81
N TYR A 267 34.88 29.93 -20.73
CA TYR A 267 34.18 28.69 -21.04
C TYR A 267 34.19 27.70 -19.87
N LEU A 268 35.34 27.48 -19.23
CA LEU A 268 35.44 26.59 -18.07
C LEU A 268 34.61 27.09 -16.89
N ALA A 269 34.59 28.41 -16.64
CA ALA A 269 33.76 29.02 -15.61
C ALA A 269 32.26 28.83 -15.91
N LEU A 270 31.84 28.95 -17.17
CA LEU A 270 30.46 28.71 -17.60
C LEU A 270 30.05 27.24 -17.38
N VAL A 271 30.90 26.29 -17.77
CA VAL A 271 30.65 24.85 -17.56
C VAL A 271 30.54 24.52 -16.07
N ALA A 272 31.44 25.05 -15.24
CA ALA A 272 31.39 24.87 -13.79
C ALA A 272 30.11 25.48 -13.18
N LEU A 273 29.70 26.68 -13.60
CA LEU A 273 28.47 27.33 -13.16
C LEU A 273 27.23 26.49 -13.52
N LEU A 274 27.15 25.99 -14.75
CA LEU A 274 26.06 25.14 -15.21
C LEU A 274 26.01 23.81 -14.44
N ALA A 275 27.16 23.21 -14.13
CA ALA A 275 27.24 22.01 -13.30
C ALA A 275 26.76 22.26 -11.86
N VAL A 276 27.11 23.41 -11.26
CA VAL A 276 26.63 23.80 -9.93
C VAL A 276 25.12 24.09 -9.93
N ILE A 277 24.58 24.72 -10.97
CA ILE A 277 23.14 24.96 -11.10
C ILE A 277 22.39 23.62 -11.25
N ALA A 278 22.89 22.71 -12.10
CA ALA A 278 22.32 21.39 -12.27
C ALA A 278 22.40 20.54 -10.99
N GLY A 279 23.57 20.47 -10.34
CA GLY A 279 23.77 19.70 -9.09
C GLY A 279 23.06 20.31 -7.88
N GLY A 280 23.03 21.64 -7.77
CA GLY A 280 22.33 22.37 -6.72
C GLY A 280 20.81 22.27 -6.81
N SER A 281 20.27 22.09 -8.02
CA SER A 281 18.84 21.82 -8.23
C SER A 281 18.42 20.43 -7.72
N ASN A 282 19.32 19.44 -7.80
CA ASN A 282 19.12 18.09 -7.25
C ASN A 282 19.23 18.04 -5.72
N LEU A 283 20.12 18.85 -5.12
CA LEU A 283 20.28 18.91 -3.65
C LEU A 283 19.16 19.70 -2.93
N ARG A 284 18.44 20.60 -3.62
CA ARG A 284 17.38 21.43 -3.00
C ARG A 284 15.98 20.81 -2.98
N ARG A 285 15.78 19.58 -3.47
CA ARG A 285 14.44 18.96 -3.50
C ARG A 285 14.42 17.52 -3.04
N VAL A 286 14.68 17.33 -1.74
CA VAL A 286 14.00 16.29 -0.95
C VAL A 286 13.51 16.93 0.36
N GLY A 287 12.64 17.92 0.21
CA GLY A 287 11.96 18.59 1.32
C GLY A 287 10.46 18.40 1.16
N VAL A 288 9.96 17.31 1.72
CA VAL A 288 8.54 17.01 1.91
C VAL A 288 7.76 18.26 2.33
N VAL A 289 6.86 18.79 1.49
CA VAL A 289 5.95 19.87 1.92
C VAL A 289 4.71 19.23 2.51
N LYS A 290 4.68 19.13 3.84
CA LYS A 290 3.44 18.90 4.58
C LYS A 290 2.55 20.16 4.50
N PRO A 291 1.23 20.12 4.68
CA PRO A 291 0.40 21.33 4.77
C PRO A 291 0.85 22.27 5.90
N GLU A 292 1.35 21.71 7.00
CA GLU A 292 2.09 22.43 8.05
C GLU A 292 3.35 23.14 7.53
N ASN A 293 4.02 22.61 6.51
CA ASN A 293 5.17 23.25 5.87
C ASN A 293 4.78 24.37 4.88
N GLU A 294 3.56 24.37 4.33
CA GLU A 294 3.04 25.50 3.54
C GLU A 294 2.70 26.68 4.46
N LEU A 295 2.15 26.40 5.65
CA LEU A 295 2.01 27.36 6.74
C LEU A 295 3.37 27.88 7.22
N VAL A 296 4.33 27.00 7.49
CA VAL A 296 5.71 27.39 7.87
C VAL A 296 6.42 28.17 6.77
N ALA A 297 6.22 27.82 5.49
CA ALA A 297 6.81 28.55 4.37
C ALA A 297 6.27 29.98 4.25
N ARG A 298 5.01 30.22 4.63
CA ARG A 298 4.43 31.57 4.74
C ARG A 298 4.88 32.30 6.01
N LEU A 299 5.30 31.58 7.05
CA LEU A 299 5.63 32.13 8.36
C LEU A 299 7.14 32.41 8.56
N GLY A 300 8.01 32.09 7.58
CA GLY A 300 9.43 32.43 7.62
C GLY A 300 10.28 31.53 8.56
N LYS A 301 11.61 31.65 8.49
CA LYS A 301 12.59 30.86 9.27
C LYS A 301 13.14 31.67 10.48
N PHE A 302 13.85 30.99 11.41
CA PHE A 302 14.64 31.45 12.62
C PHE A 302 14.03 31.52 14.07
N GLU A 303 14.52 30.69 15.02
CA GLU A 303 14.27 30.49 16.50
C GLU A 303 12.90 30.18 17.18
N ARG A 304 12.91 29.17 18.09
CA ARG A 304 11.82 28.21 18.41
C ARG A 304 10.67 28.73 19.31
N GLU A 305 9.45 28.84 18.78
CA GLU A 305 8.19 28.90 19.56
C GLU A 305 7.24 27.78 19.08
N ARG A 306 6.66 27.00 20.02
CA ARG A 306 5.69 25.92 19.68
C ARG A 306 4.29 26.53 19.50
N ILE A 307 3.70 26.31 18.33
CA ILE A 307 2.34 26.70 17.98
C ILE A 307 1.53 25.43 17.70
N GLU A 308 0.32 25.36 18.24
CA GLU A 308 -0.62 24.29 17.96
C GLU A 308 -1.50 24.67 16.77
N VAL A 309 -1.60 23.76 15.80
CA VAL A 309 -2.43 23.93 14.61
C VAL A 309 -3.52 22.87 14.63
N GLU A 310 -4.76 23.33 14.65
CA GLU A 310 -5.94 22.48 14.48
C GLU A 310 -6.28 22.45 12.99
N LEU A 311 -6.24 21.25 12.40
CA LEU A 311 -6.74 20.99 11.06
C LEU A 311 -8.23 20.66 11.15
N LEU A 312 -9.06 21.50 10.55
CA LEU A 312 -10.52 21.35 10.57
C LEU A 312 -11.04 20.60 9.35
N ASP A 313 -12.17 19.92 9.49
CA ASP A 313 -12.89 19.31 8.37
C ASP A 313 -13.48 20.43 7.49
N PRO A 314 -13.18 20.49 6.17
CA PRO A 314 -13.75 21.50 5.30
C PRO A 314 -15.27 21.39 5.13
N ALA A 315 -15.88 20.23 5.45
CA ALA A 315 -17.33 20.06 5.46
C ALA A 315 -17.98 20.51 6.80
N ASP A 316 -17.20 20.52 7.88
CA ASP A 316 -17.65 20.91 9.22
C ASP A 316 -16.50 21.57 10.01
N LEU A 317 -16.45 22.90 9.97
CA LEU A 317 -15.39 23.69 10.62
C LEU A 317 -15.42 23.62 12.17
N SER A 318 -16.44 22.98 12.77
CA SER A 318 -16.46 22.71 14.21
C SER A 318 -15.65 21.45 14.57
N ARG A 319 -15.42 20.57 13.61
CA ARG A 319 -14.76 19.27 13.82
C ARG A 319 -13.25 19.36 13.56
N VAL A 320 -12.47 19.11 14.61
CA VAL A 320 -11.00 18.98 14.53
C VAL A 320 -10.66 17.58 14.02
N VAL A 321 -9.97 17.51 12.87
CA VAL A 321 -9.53 16.27 12.23
C VAL A 321 -8.16 15.85 12.75
N ASP A 322 -7.27 16.82 12.98
CA ASP A 322 -5.91 16.58 13.46
C ASP A 322 -5.39 17.79 14.25
N ARG A 323 -4.47 17.53 15.18
CA ARG A 323 -3.77 18.56 15.96
C ARG A 323 -2.28 18.34 15.79
N SER A 324 -1.59 19.30 15.22
CA SER A 324 -0.14 19.24 15.07
C SER A 324 0.55 20.42 15.74
N HIS A 325 1.64 20.14 16.44
CA HIS A 325 2.49 21.19 16.99
C HIS A 325 3.55 21.57 15.96
N ILE A 326 3.46 22.79 15.47
CA ILE A 326 4.44 23.38 14.57
C ILE A 326 5.34 24.29 15.39
N THR A 327 6.64 24.09 15.32
CA THR A 327 7.59 25.03 15.92
C THR A 327 7.91 26.12 14.90
N ILE A 328 7.38 27.32 15.11
CA ILE A 328 7.58 28.48 14.24
C ILE A 328 8.71 29.33 14.82
N ARG A 329 9.18 30.25 14.00
CA ARG A 329 10.48 30.84 14.15
C ARG A 329 10.48 32.36 13.85
N GLY A 330 10.61 33.23 14.87
CA GLY A 330 11.04 34.66 14.77
C GLY A 330 10.01 35.76 15.15
N SER A 331 10.45 37.02 15.35
CA SER A 331 9.57 38.15 15.76
C SER A 331 8.61 38.62 14.66
N LEU A 332 9.06 38.64 13.40
CA LEU A 332 8.22 38.87 12.21
C LEU A 332 7.13 37.79 12.06
N ALA A 333 7.40 36.56 12.51
CA ALA A 333 6.43 35.48 12.51
C ALA A 333 5.35 35.71 13.58
N ARG A 334 5.66 36.37 14.70
CA ARG A 334 4.67 36.71 15.75
C ARG A 334 3.67 37.75 15.27
N GLU A 335 4.13 38.79 14.58
CA GLU A 335 3.24 39.79 13.98
C GLU A 335 2.40 39.20 12.85
N HIS A 336 2.98 38.34 12.01
CA HIS A 336 2.26 37.66 10.94
C HIS A 336 1.27 36.60 11.49
N TYR A 337 1.65 35.89 12.55
CA TYR A 337 0.80 34.97 13.30
C TYR A 337 -0.40 35.69 13.92
N GLN A 338 -0.16 36.84 14.57
CA GLN A 338 -1.23 37.70 15.07
C GLN A 338 -2.13 38.22 13.94
N LYS A 339 -1.56 38.62 12.79
CA LYS A 339 -2.32 39.03 11.59
C LYS A 339 -3.17 37.90 10.99
N LEU A 340 -2.77 36.65 11.20
CA LEU A 340 -3.53 35.45 10.82
C LEU A 340 -4.59 35.04 11.87
N GLY A 341 -4.74 35.80 12.95
CA GLY A 341 -5.73 35.54 14.01
C GLY A 341 -5.23 34.60 15.12
N GLY A 342 -3.95 34.24 15.10
CA GLY A 342 -3.35 33.44 16.16
C GLY A 342 -3.31 34.20 17.48
N ARG A 343 -4.13 33.78 18.45
CA ARG A 343 -4.12 34.27 19.84
C ARG A 343 -3.95 33.06 20.76
N GLY A 344 -3.00 33.13 21.69
CA GLY A 344 -2.74 32.04 22.65
C GLY A 344 -2.05 30.79 22.07
N GLY A 345 -1.37 30.89 20.93
CA GLY A 345 -0.61 29.76 20.36
C GLY A 345 -1.43 28.80 19.49
N LEU A 346 -2.71 29.07 19.24
CA LEU A 346 -3.59 28.26 18.39
C LEU A 346 -3.81 28.90 17.01
N LEU A 347 -3.69 28.13 15.94
CA LEU A 347 -4.07 28.51 14.58
C LEU A 347 -5.04 27.48 14.00
N ARG A 348 -6.18 27.93 13.47
CA ARG A 348 -7.15 27.07 12.79
C ARG A 348 -6.99 27.20 11.30
N ALA A 349 -6.73 26.09 10.63
CA ALA A 349 -6.56 26.04 9.19
C ALA A 349 -7.36 24.89 8.57
N TRP A 350 -7.85 25.12 7.36
CA TRP A 350 -8.50 24.09 6.56
C TRP A 350 -8.06 24.20 5.10
N ARG A 351 -8.07 23.09 4.38
CA ARG A 351 -7.69 23.06 2.96
C ARG A 351 -8.95 23.03 2.11
N SER A 352 -9.15 24.04 1.27
CA SER A 352 -10.31 24.08 0.39
C SER A 352 -10.35 22.85 -0.52
N PRO A 353 -11.53 22.22 -0.67
CA PRO A 353 -11.73 21.11 -1.58
C PRO A 353 -11.31 21.44 -3.00
N LYS A 354 -11.84 22.53 -3.54
CA LYS A 354 -11.78 22.89 -4.96
C LYS A 354 -10.44 23.47 -5.40
N SER A 355 -9.80 24.30 -4.57
CA SER A 355 -8.59 25.04 -4.98
C SER A 355 -7.28 24.42 -4.49
N GLY A 356 -7.34 23.48 -3.54
CA GLY A 356 -6.15 22.95 -2.88
C GLY A 356 -5.38 23.95 -2.01
N ARG A 357 -5.85 25.21 -1.91
CA ARG A 357 -5.25 26.25 -1.07
C ARG A 357 -5.61 26.02 0.40
N VAL A 358 -4.66 26.33 1.29
CA VAL A 358 -4.89 26.38 2.74
C VAL A 358 -5.50 27.74 3.08
N PHE A 359 -6.62 27.70 3.78
CA PHE A 359 -7.30 28.85 4.37
C PHE A 359 -7.03 28.82 5.87
N VAL A 360 -6.81 30.01 6.43
CA VAL A 360 -6.57 30.18 7.86
C VAL A 360 -7.73 31.01 8.38
N GLN A 361 -8.31 30.58 9.49
CA GLN A 361 -9.40 31.32 10.11
C GLN A 361 -8.81 32.58 10.74
N LYS A 362 -8.97 33.74 10.09
CA LYS A 362 -8.79 35.01 10.78
C LYS A 362 -9.94 35.11 11.79
N THR A 363 -9.60 35.04 13.07
CA THR A 363 -10.59 35.18 14.14
C THR A 363 -11.37 36.48 13.93
N PRO A 364 -12.71 36.46 13.86
CA PRO A 364 -13.49 37.68 13.85
C PRO A 364 -13.28 38.39 15.19
N THR A 365 -13.16 39.72 15.16
CA THR A 365 -12.80 40.60 16.28
C THR A 365 -13.85 40.63 17.42
N GLY A 366 -14.68 39.60 17.62
CA GLY A 366 -15.83 39.60 18.53
C GLY A 366 -16.00 38.38 19.43
N LEU A 367 -15.09 37.41 19.44
CA LEU A 367 -15.17 36.29 20.39
C LEU A 367 -14.60 36.70 21.75
N VAL A 368 -15.48 37.29 22.57
CA VAL A 368 -15.31 37.39 24.02
C VAL A 368 -15.16 35.97 24.56
N LEU A 369 -14.01 35.68 25.17
CA LEU A 369 -13.78 34.44 25.91
C LEU A 369 -14.74 34.44 27.11
N ALA A 370 -15.85 33.71 26.98
CA ALA A 370 -16.65 33.32 28.13
C ALA A 370 -15.80 32.37 28.99
N GLY A 371 -15.35 32.83 30.15
CA GLY A 371 -14.67 31.98 31.12
C GLY A 371 -13.48 32.62 31.82
N THR A 372 -13.71 33.72 32.54
CA THR A 372 -12.82 34.10 33.64
C THR A 372 -13.66 34.63 34.78
N THR A 373 -14.25 33.71 35.55
CA THR A 373 -14.76 34.02 36.89
C THR A 373 -13.56 34.35 37.77
N VAL A 374 -13.31 35.64 37.97
CA VAL A 374 -12.46 36.14 39.06
C VAL A 374 -13.25 35.99 40.35
N THR A 375 -12.83 35.07 41.20
CA THR A 375 -13.28 35.00 42.59
C THR A 375 -12.73 36.23 43.32
N ALA A 376 -13.60 37.21 43.59
CA ALA A 376 -13.30 38.29 44.51
C ALA A 376 -13.33 37.74 45.94
N ALA A 377 -12.18 37.75 46.60
CA ALA A 377 -12.07 37.53 48.03
C ALA A 377 -12.67 38.73 48.78
N ARG A 378 -13.59 38.45 49.70
CA ARG A 378 -14.06 39.38 50.73
C ARG A 378 -12.97 39.50 51.81
N ALA A 379 -12.56 40.74 52.08
CA ALA A 379 -12.23 41.23 53.42
C ALA A 379 -13.07 42.48 53.64
#